data_AF-A0A2P7B311-F1
#
_entry.id   AF-A0A2P7B311-F1
#
_cell.length_a   1.000
_cell.length_b   1.000
_cell.length_c   1.000
_cell.angle_alpha   90.00
_cell.angle_beta   90.00
_cell.angle_gamma   90.00
#
_symmetry.space_group_name_H-M   'P 1'
#
loop_
_entity.id
_entity.type
_entity.pdbx_description
1 polymer ?
#
loop_
_entity_poly.entity_id
_entity_poly.type
_entity_poly.pdbx_seq_one_letter_code
_entity_poly.pdbx_strand_id
1 'polypeptide(L)'
;MSSGGLNPPNSRSTSAAKLIFHFFPEKAEKIGVAAIEELADGISVPLVLHTNYGSSFGSTNKQRHDGYREVLEIMSRIVGIDGISMEYEEPRYTGDLLKACGDKHVIVGLLNLGTYDVETPENIAARIRDALNFVPLERLHPSTDGGMWHFPKDIAFAKLKALVEGTAIVRSEQRPLLKP
;
A
#
# COMPACT_ATOMS: atom_id res chain seq x y z
N MET A 1 8.47 53.24 -15.03
CA MET A 1 8.55 52.65 -13.68
C MET A 1 8.24 51.17 -13.80
N SER A 2 9.28 50.33 -13.77
CA SER A 2 9.17 48.87 -13.81
C SER A 2 8.97 48.33 -12.40
N SER A 3 7.92 47.56 -12.18
CA SER A 3 7.76 46.74 -10.97
C SER A 3 8.25 45.33 -11.28
N GLY A 4 9.39 44.99 -10.68
CA GLY A 4 10.02 43.67 -10.82
C GLY A 4 9.18 42.57 -10.18
N GLY A 5 8.84 41.56 -10.97
CA GLY A 5 8.36 40.28 -10.46
C GLY A 5 9.53 39.46 -9.92
N LEU A 6 9.50 39.16 -8.62
CA LEU A 6 10.38 38.19 -7.99
C LEU A 6 9.96 36.79 -8.46
N ASN A 7 10.72 36.21 -9.40
CA ASN A 7 10.72 34.77 -9.60
C ASN A 7 11.35 34.11 -8.37
N PRO A 8 10.71 33.11 -7.73
CA PRO A 8 11.37 32.37 -6.67
C PRO A 8 12.57 31.62 -7.26
N PRO A 9 13.70 31.59 -6.53
CA PRO A 9 14.94 31.02 -7.03
C PRO A 9 14.79 29.51 -7.24
N ASN A 10 15.37 29.02 -8.34
CA ASN A 10 15.68 27.61 -8.57
C ASN A 10 16.31 27.00 -7.32
N SER A 11 15.50 26.35 -6.49
CA SER A 11 16.01 25.49 -5.44
C SER A 11 16.63 24.30 -6.15
N ARG A 12 17.96 24.30 -6.24
CA ARG A 12 18.74 23.09 -6.50
C ARG A 12 18.28 22.05 -5.49
N SER A 13 17.38 21.18 -5.93
CA SER A 13 16.98 19.98 -5.19
C SER A 13 18.25 19.16 -5.05
N THR A 14 18.89 19.25 -3.90
CA THR A 14 19.82 18.22 -3.44
C THR A 14 19.16 16.88 -3.67
N SER A 15 19.81 16.06 -4.49
CA SER A 15 19.43 14.69 -4.81
C SER A 15 19.54 13.81 -3.57
N ALA A 16 18.73 14.06 -2.55
CA ALA A 16 18.18 12.94 -1.80
C ALA A 16 17.44 12.15 -2.88
N ALA A 17 18.03 11.04 -3.32
CA ALA A 17 17.39 10.12 -4.23
C ALA A 17 16.05 9.77 -3.58
N LYS A 18 14.99 10.45 -4.02
CA LYS A 18 13.63 10.06 -3.74
C LYS A 18 13.55 8.68 -4.38
N LEU A 19 13.74 7.66 -3.56
CA LEU A 19 13.76 6.25 -3.89
C LEU A 19 12.32 5.86 -4.24
N ILE A 20 11.76 6.50 -5.28
CA ILE A 20 10.41 6.22 -5.75
C ILE A 20 10.56 5.10 -6.76
N PHE A 21 10.76 3.89 -6.23
CA PHE A 21 11.02 2.70 -7.04
C PHE A 21 9.91 2.39 -8.03
N HIS A 22 8.66 2.76 -7.73
CA HIS A 22 7.51 2.61 -8.64
C HIS A 22 7.63 3.36 -9.97
N PHE A 23 8.45 4.42 -10.05
CA PHE A 23 8.73 5.13 -11.30
C PHE A 23 10.03 4.68 -11.96
N PHE A 24 10.82 3.84 -11.29
CA PHE A 24 12.11 3.34 -11.80
C PHE A 24 12.32 1.86 -11.42
N PRO A 25 11.51 0.92 -11.95
CA PRO A 25 11.61 -0.51 -11.60
C PRO A 25 13.00 -1.09 -11.85
N GLU A 26 13.68 -0.68 -12.93
CA GLU A 26 15.06 -1.13 -13.18
C GLU A 26 16.05 -0.75 -12.06
N LYS A 27 15.86 0.41 -11.42
CA LYS A 27 16.70 0.83 -10.28
C LYS A 27 16.32 0.06 -9.02
N ALA A 28 15.03 -0.25 -8.87
CA ALA A 28 14.54 -1.10 -7.78
C ALA A 28 15.18 -2.50 -7.86
N GLU A 29 15.23 -3.09 -9.05
CA GLU A 29 15.88 -4.38 -9.28
C GLU A 29 17.39 -4.31 -9.03
N LYS A 30 18.08 -3.33 -9.65
CA LYS A 30 19.55 -3.26 -9.63
C LYS A 30 20.15 -2.95 -8.26
N ILE A 31 19.45 -2.18 -7.42
CA ILE A 31 20.00 -1.66 -6.17
C ILE A 31 19.09 -1.97 -4.97
N GLY A 32 17.77 -1.85 -5.15
CA GLY A 32 16.80 -2.02 -4.07
C GLY A 32 16.77 -3.44 -3.52
N VAL A 33 16.76 -4.46 -4.38
CA VAL A 33 16.73 -5.88 -3.96
C VAL A 33 17.91 -6.19 -3.04
N ALA A 34 19.14 -6.00 -3.51
CA ALA A 34 20.34 -6.32 -2.72
C ALA A 34 20.40 -5.52 -1.40
N ALA A 35 20.01 -4.25 -1.41
CA ALA A 35 19.99 -3.43 -0.20
C ALA A 35 18.97 -3.92 0.84
N ILE A 36 17.81 -4.40 0.38
CA ILE A 36 16.77 -4.94 1.28
C ILE A 36 17.16 -6.32 1.80
N GLU A 37 17.74 -7.18 0.97
CA GLU A 37 18.21 -8.50 1.41
C GLU A 37 19.31 -8.38 2.47
N GLU A 38 20.25 -7.45 2.28
CA GLU A 38 21.27 -7.13 3.30
C GLU A 38 20.64 -6.61 4.60
N LEU A 39 19.60 -5.76 4.51
CA LEU A 39 18.88 -5.28 5.68
C LEU A 39 18.11 -6.40 6.41
N ALA A 40 17.61 -7.38 5.67
CA ALA A 40 16.85 -8.51 6.19
C ALA A 40 17.75 -9.60 6.80
N ASP A 41 19.05 -9.61 6.49
CA ASP A 41 19.96 -10.66 6.95
C ASP A 41 20.01 -10.73 8.48
N GLY A 42 19.95 -11.96 9.01
CA GLY A 42 19.93 -12.22 10.44
C GLY A 42 18.64 -11.84 11.19
N ILE A 43 17.63 -11.26 10.54
CA ILE A 43 16.33 -10.99 11.18
C ILE A 43 15.49 -12.26 11.19
N SER A 44 15.07 -12.69 12.39
CA SER A 44 14.36 -13.95 12.62
C SER A 44 12.85 -13.79 12.87
N VAL A 45 12.36 -12.56 12.85
CA VAL A 45 10.93 -12.24 12.98
C VAL A 45 10.36 -11.86 11.61
N PRO A 46 9.04 -12.01 11.39
CA PRO A 46 8.43 -11.70 10.11
C PRO A 46 8.72 -10.26 9.65
N LEU A 47 9.17 -10.13 8.40
CA LEU A 47 9.43 -8.84 7.76
C LEU A 47 8.40 -8.53 6.67
N VAL A 48 7.88 -7.31 6.70
CA VAL A 48 6.92 -6.81 5.72
C VAL A 48 7.48 -5.55 5.08
N LEU A 49 7.48 -5.52 3.75
CA LEU A 49 7.77 -4.30 3.00
C LEU A 49 6.48 -3.57 2.67
N HIS A 50 6.42 -2.28 2.96
CA HIS A 50 5.31 -1.43 2.57
C HIS A 50 5.66 -0.62 1.32
N THR A 51 4.72 -0.55 0.38
CA THR A 51 4.90 0.17 -0.87
C THR A 51 3.61 0.89 -1.29
N ASN A 52 3.69 2.21 -1.46
CA ASN A 52 2.57 3.04 -1.87
C ASN A 52 2.93 3.92 -3.08
N TYR A 53 1.92 4.45 -3.74
CA TYR A 53 2.02 5.30 -4.93
C TYR A 53 2.13 6.79 -4.55
N GLY A 54 2.94 7.09 -3.53
CA GLY A 54 3.14 8.44 -3.00
C GLY A 54 2.07 8.88 -2.01
N SER A 55 2.22 10.09 -1.45
CA SER A 55 1.30 10.60 -0.43
C SER A 55 -0.04 10.99 -1.06
N SER A 56 -1.16 10.50 -0.51
CA SER A 56 -2.51 10.99 -0.82
C SER A 56 -2.75 12.41 -0.27
N PHE A 57 -1.86 12.90 0.60
CA PHE A 57 -1.91 14.27 1.10
C PHE A 57 -1.53 15.27 -0.01
N GLY A 58 -2.52 16.01 -0.51
CA GLY A 58 -2.33 17.08 -1.49
C GLY A 58 -2.29 16.63 -2.95
N SER A 59 -2.49 15.34 -3.24
CA SER A 59 -2.64 14.82 -4.61
C SER A 59 -4.04 14.23 -4.76
N THR A 60 -4.96 15.02 -5.28
CA THR A 60 -6.27 14.52 -5.74
C THR A 60 -6.08 13.97 -7.15
N ASN A 61 -6.48 12.73 -7.41
CA ASN A 61 -6.42 12.01 -8.71
C ASN A 61 -5.16 11.16 -8.95
N LYS A 62 -4.79 10.27 -8.02
CA LYS A 62 -3.89 9.17 -8.36
C LYS A 62 -4.50 8.33 -9.48
N GLN A 63 -3.67 7.93 -10.44
CA GLN A 63 -4.05 7.06 -11.56
C GLN A 63 -3.28 5.75 -11.46
N ARG A 64 -3.90 4.66 -11.91
CA ARG A 64 -3.21 3.37 -12.00
C ARG A 64 -2.01 3.51 -12.94
N HIS A 65 -0.91 2.87 -12.57
CA HIS A 65 0.31 2.85 -13.38
C HIS A 65 0.90 1.46 -13.41
N ASP A 66 1.33 1.02 -14.59
CA ASP A 66 1.80 -0.35 -14.83
C ASP A 66 3.04 -0.70 -14.00
N GLY A 67 3.93 0.28 -13.79
CA GLY A 67 5.12 0.11 -12.95
C GLY A 67 4.84 -0.26 -11.48
N TYR A 68 3.62 -0.08 -10.98
CA TYR A 68 3.26 -0.55 -9.63
C TYR A 68 3.25 -2.08 -9.57
N ARG A 69 2.69 -2.73 -10.58
CA ARG A 69 2.71 -4.19 -10.70
C ARG A 69 4.15 -4.71 -10.78
N GLU A 70 4.98 -4.09 -11.61
CA GLU A 70 6.38 -4.48 -11.77
C GLU A 70 7.12 -4.44 -10.43
N VAL A 71 6.97 -3.37 -9.64
CA VAL A 71 7.62 -3.29 -8.33
C VAL A 71 7.09 -4.34 -7.34
N LEU A 72 5.78 -4.64 -7.35
CA LEU A 72 5.26 -5.72 -6.53
C LEU A 72 5.86 -7.08 -6.92
N GLU A 73 6.02 -7.33 -8.22
CA GLU A 73 6.68 -8.55 -8.72
C GLU A 73 8.15 -8.60 -8.27
N ILE A 74 8.88 -7.48 -8.32
CA ILE A 74 10.25 -7.37 -7.80
C ILE A 74 10.26 -7.70 -6.31
N MET A 75 9.42 -7.04 -5.50
CA MET A 75 9.31 -7.26 -4.06
C MET A 75 8.98 -8.70 -3.70
N SER A 76 8.15 -9.37 -4.51
CA SER A 76 7.77 -10.77 -4.28
C SER A 76 8.94 -11.75 -4.38
N ARG A 77 10.03 -11.37 -5.07
CA ARG A 77 11.23 -12.20 -5.25
C ARG A 77 12.30 -11.95 -4.19
N ILE A 78 12.18 -10.90 -3.40
CA ILE A 78 13.17 -10.53 -2.38
C ILE A 78 13.21 -11.62 -1.29
N VAL A 79 14.41 -12.12 -1.00
CA VAL A 79 14.67 -13.10 0.06
C VAL A 79 14.65 -12.41 1.42
N GLY A 80 14.18 -13.11 2.46
CA GLY A 80 14.10 -12.57 3.82
C GLY A 80 12.88 -11.68 4.09
N ILE A 81 11.99 -11.49 3.10
CA ILE A 81 10.72 -10.77 3.27
C ILE A 81 9.55 -11.74 3.24
N ASP A 82 8.65 -11.64 4.20
CA ASP A 82 7.50 -12.53 4.38
C ASP A 82 6.20 -11.95 3.81
N GLY A 83 6.09 -10.62 3.79
CA GLY A 83 4.87 -9.94 3.39
C GLY A 83 5.08 -8.65 2.62
N ILE A 84 4.04 -8.28 1.86
CA ILE A 84 3.96 -7.04 1.11
C ILE A 84 2.73 -6.28 1.58
N SER A 85 2.93 -5.06 2.07
CA SER A 85 1.88 -4.10 2.36
C SER A 85 1.75 -3.11 1.21
N MET A 86 0.53 -2.91 0.72
CA MET A 86 0.28 -2.17 -0.50
C MET A 86 -0.86 -1.17 -0.39
N GLU A 87 -0.77 -0.11 -1.18
CA GLU A 87 -1.87 0.76 -1.53
C GLU A 87 -2.73 0.06 -2.60
N TYR A 88 -4.04 -0.03 -2.37
CA TYR A 88 -4.97 -0.80 -3.22
C TYR A 88 -6.34 -0.11 -3.37
N GLU A 89 -6.82 0.60 -2.36
CA GLU A 89 -8.12 1.30 -2.40
C GLU A 89 -8.09 2.58 -3.24
N GLU A 90 -7.01 3.34 -3.19
CA GLU A 90 -6.71 4.47 -4.05
C GLU A 90 -5.59 4.07 -5.04
N PRO A 91 -5.80 4.03 -6.37
CA PRO A 91 -6.94 4.52 -7.14
C PRO A 91 -7.88 3.38 -7.57
N ARG A 92 -8.27 2.50 -6.64
CA ARG A 92 -9.18 1.37 -6.87
C ARG A 92 -8.56 0.26 -7.70
N TYR A 93 -7.41 -0.30 -7.29
CA TYR A 93 -6.88 -1.48 -7.97
C TYR A 93 -7.84 -2.69 -7.88
N THR A 94 -7.72 -3.57 -8.86
CA THR A 94 -8.51 -4.82 -8.99
C THR A 94 -7.69 -6.01 -8.52
N GLY A 95 -8.35 -7.09 -8.12
CA GLY A 95 -7.69 -8.22 -7.46
C GLY A 95 -6.61 -8.92 -8.29
N ASP A 96 -6.58 -8.74 -9.62
CA ASP A 96 -5.51 -9.24 -10.49
C ASP A 96 -4.13 -8.66 -10.15
N LEU A 97 -4.08 -7.47 -9.54
CA LEU A 97 -2.83 -6.89 -9.04
C LEU A 97 -2.22 -7.75 -7.94
N LEU A 98 -3.04 -8.37 -7.08
CA LEU A 98 -2.57 -9.14 -5.93
C LEU A 98 -1.74 -10.37 -6.34
N LYS A 99 -1.93 -10.87 -7.57
CA LYS A 99 -1.10 -11.94 -8.16
C LYS A 99 0.39 -11.55 -8.24
N ALA A 100 0.69 -10.26 -8.33
CA ALA A 100 2.07 -9.75 -8.37
C ALA A 100 2.84 -10.03 -7.06
N CYS A 101 2.15 -10.33 -5.96
CA CYS A 101 2.78 -10.64 -4.67
C CYS A 101 3.31 -12.07 -4.56
N GLY A 102 3.11 -12.92 -5.58
CA GLY A 102 3.59 -14.30 -5.58
C GLY A 102 3.08 -15.07 -4.36
N ASP A 103 4.01 -15.64 -3.59
CA ASP A 103 3.68 -16.45 -2.40
C ASP A 103 3.70 -15.70 -1.06
N LYS A 104 3.96 -14.39 -1.07
CA LYS A 104 4.06 -13.58 0.15
C LYS A 104 2.70 -13.36 0.82
N HIS A 105 2.72 -13.06 2.12
CA HIS A 105 1.56 -12.48 2.79
C HIS A 105 1.21 -11.13 2.15
N VAL A 106 -0.08 -10.83 2.02
CA VAL A 106 -0.57 -9.61 1.36
C VAL A 106 -1.35 -8.77 2.36
N ILE A 107 -0.76 -7.64 2.75
CA ILE A 107 -1.39 -6.65 3.62
C ILE A 107 -2.05 -5.61 2.70
N VAL A 108 -3.35 -5.79 2.43
CA VAL A 108 -4.09 -5.04 1.41
C VAL A 108 -4.67 -3.74 2.01
N GLY A 109 -4.36 -2.61 1.40
CA GLY A 109 -4.95 -1.32 1.78
C GLY A 109 -6.39 -1.18 1.30
N LEU A 110 -7.29 -0.81 2.22
CA LEU A 110 -8.74 -0.81 2.00
C LEU A 110 -9.41 0.52 2.35
N LEU A 111 -8.61 1.54 2.67
CA LEU A 111 -9.08 2.86 3.04
C LEU A 111 -8.52 3.89 2.06
N ASN A 112 -9.40 4.71 1.50
CA ASN A 112 -9.02 5.82 0.66
C ASN A 112 -8.53 6.97 1.56
N LEU A 113 -7.23 7.26 1.46
CA LEU A 113 -6.58 8.28 2.29
C LEU A 113 -6.52 9.65 1.61
N GLY A 114 -7.02 9.77 0.38
CA GLY A 114 -7.19 11.03 -0.36
C GLY A 114 -8.48 11.80 -0.02
N THR A 115 -9.37 11.22 0.80
CA THR A 115 -10.63 11.86 1.26
C THR A 115 -10.84 11.74 2.77
N TYR A 116 -11.59 12.68 3.34
CA TYR A 116 -12.08 12.63 4.72
C TYR A 116 -13.32 11.73 4.89
N ASP A 117 -13.96 11.32 3.79
CA ASP A 117 -15.14 10.46 3.83
C ASP A 117 -14.81 9.11 4.47
N VAL A 118 -15.64 8.67 5.41
CA VAL A 118 -15.46 7.37 6.08
C VAL A 118 -16.08 6.27 5.21
N GLU A 119 -15.31 5.22 4.96
CA GLU A 119 -15.75 4.03 4.25
C GLU A 119 -16.88 3.31 4.99
N THR A 120 -17.79 2.66 4.26
CA THR A 120 -18.78 1.78 4.88
C THR A 120 -18.18 0.39 5.12
N PRO A 121 -18.54 -0.28 6.24
CA PRO A 121 -18.15 -1.67 6.49
C PRO A 121 -18.47 -2.62 5.33
N GLU A 122 -19.60 -2.42 4.65
CA GLU A 122 -20.04 -3.25 3.52
C GLU A 122 -19.15 -3.09 2.29
N ASN A 123 -18.70 -1.86 2.00
CA ASN A 123 -17.77 -1.61 0.90
C ASN A 123 -16.43 -2.27 1.18
N ILE A 124 -15.91 -2.16 2.39
CA ILE A 124 -14.67 -2.83 2.82
C ILE A 124 -14.82 -4.35 2.72
N ALA A 125 -15.92 -4.91 3.21
CA ALA A 125 -16.20 -6.34 3.12
C ALA A 125 -16.25 -6.81 1.66
N ALA A 126 -16.89 -6.05 0.76
CA ALA A 126 -16.91 -6.37 -0.67
C ALA A 126 -15.50 -6.39 -1.28
N ARG A 127 -14.65 -5.43 -0.92
CA ARG A 127 -13.25 -5.36 -1.37
C ARG A 127 -12.41 -6.53 -0.85
N ILE A 128 -12.61 -6.95 0.40
CA ILE A 128 -11.95 -8.14 0.96
C ILE A 128 -12.39 -9.41 0.22
N ARG A 129 -13.69 -9.58 -0.04
CA ARG A 129 -14.20 -10.74 -0.79
C ARG A 129 -13.63 -10.81 -2.21
N ASP A 130 -13.50 -9.66 -2.89
CA ASP A 130 -12.85 -9.59 -4.19
C ASP A 130 -11.38 -10.06 -4.10
N ALA A 131 -10.62 -9.56 -3.12
CA ALA A 131 -9.23 -9.95 -2.90
C ALA A 131 -9.04 -11.44 -2.58
N LEU A 132 -9.97 -12.07 -1.84
CA LEU A 132 -9.94 -13.50 -1.51
C LEU A 132 -10.06 -14.42 -2.74
N ASN A 133 -10.49 -13.92 -3.90
CA ASN A 133 -10.44 -14.69 -5.15
C ASN A 133 -9.01 -14.85 -5.70
N PHE A 134 -8.05 -14.09 -5.18
CA PHE A 134 -6.68 -14.01 -5.70
C PHE A 134 -5.61 -14.37 -4.66
N VAL A 135 -5.92 -14.17 -3.37
CA VAL A 135 -5.01 -14.46 -2.26
C VAL A 135 -5.72 -15.39 -1.28
N PRO A 136 -5.12 -16.53 -0.90
CA PRO A 136 -5.67 -17.42 0.12
C PRO A 136 -5.94 -16.69 1.44
N LEU A 137 -6.96 -17.15 2.17
CA LEU A 137 -7.42 -16.53 3.42
C LEU A 137 -6.31 -16.39 4.46
N GLU A 138 -5.45 -17.40 4.59
CA GLU A 138 -4.31 -17.45 5.51
C GLU A 138 -3.22 -16.41 5.21
N ARG A 139 -3.25 -15.83 4.00
CA ARG A 139 -2.25 -14.87 3.54
C ARG A 139 -2.76 -13.45 3.39
N LEU A 140 -4.08 -13.23 3.40
CA LEU A 140 -4.66 -11.92 3.18
C LEU A 140 -4.93 -11.19 4.50
N HIS A 141 -4.38 -9.98 4.64
CA HIS A 141 -4.48 -9.15 5.84
C HIS A 141 -5.08 -7.77 5.49
N PRO A 142 -6.32 -7.47 5.91
CA PRO A 142 -6.93 -6.15 5.73
C PRO A 142 -6.15 -5.04 6.45
N SER A 143 -5.90 -3.92 5.77
CA SER A 143 -5.15 -2.77 6.32
C SER A 143 -5.56 -1.45 5.65
N THR A 144 -4.80 -0.40 5.94
CA THR A 144 -4.92 0.95 5.37
C THR A 144 -3.97 1.12 4.19
N ASP A 145 -4.29 1.94 3.18
CA ASP A 145 -3.39 2.20 2.03
C ASP A 145 -2.04 2.81 2.42
N GLY A 146 -1.96 3.45 3.59
CA GLY A 146 -0.75 4.10 4.08
C GLY A 146 -0.95 4.71 5.47
N GLY A 147 -0.01 5.54 5.91
CA GLY A 147 -0.10 6.22 7.19
C GLY A 147 -1.22 7.27 7.23
N MET A 148 -1.91 7.36 8.36
CA MET A 148 -3.04 8.27 8.58
C MET A 148 -2.68 9.55 9.36
N TRP A 149 -1.40 9.93 9.38
CA TRP A 149 -0.85 10.99 10.24
C TRP A 149 -1.43 12.38 9.95
N HIS A 150 -1.96 12.61 8.73
CA HIS A 150 -2.55 13.88 8.31
C HIS A 150 -4.03 14.04 8.65
N PHE A 151 -4.70 12.98 9.11
CA PHE A 151 -6.12 13.05 9.47
C PHE A 151 -6.33 13.59 10.88
N PRO A 152 -7.43 14.35 11.11
CA PRO A 152 -8.00 14.52 12.44
C PRO A 152 -8.23 13.16 13.12
N LYS A 153 -8.00 13.10 14.44
CA LYS A 153 -8.03 11.84 15.20
C LYS A 153 -9.38 11.13 15.13
N ASP A 154 -10.47 11.89 15.15
CA ASP A 154 -11.85 11.40 15.06
C ASP A 154 -12.13 10.76 13.70
N ILE A 155 -11.68 11.38 12.60
CA ILE A 155 -11.80 10.81 11.25
C ILE A 155 -10.95 9.54 11.12
N ALA A 156 -9.70 9.57 11.58
CA ALA A 156 -8.83 8.40 11.54
C ALA A 156 -9.42 7.23 12.33
N PHE A 157 -9.97 7.50 13.52
CA PHE A 157 -10.63 6.49 14.34
C PHE A 157 -11.89 5.93 13.67
N ALA A 158 -12.72 6.78 13.06
CA ALA A 158 -13.93 6.35 12.37
C ALA A 158 -13.62 5.43 11.18
N LYS A 159 -12.61 5.76 10.37
CA LYS A 159 -12.15 4.93 9.26
C LYS A 159 -11.58 3.58 9.73
N LEU A 160 -10.78 3.58 10.80
CA LEU A 160 -10.26 2.34 11.40
C LEU A 160 -11.38 1.46 11.99
N LYS A 161 -12.41 2.08 12.59
CA LYS A 161 -13.60 1.36 13.06
C LYS A 161 -14.33 0.69 11.90
N ALA A 162 -14.54 1.39 10.79
CA ALA A 162 -15.14 0.82 9.59
C ALA A 162 -14.32 -0.35 9.02
N LEU A 163 -12.98 -0.25 9.00
CA LEU A 163 -12.08 -1.33 8.59
C LEU A 163 -12.28 -2.61 9.43
N VAL A 164 -12.32 -2.46 10.75
CA VAL A 164 -12.52 -3.58 11.67
C VAL A 164 -13.92 -4.19 11.49
N GLU A 165 -14.95 -3.36 11.38
CA GLU A 165 -16.33 -3.81 11.17
C GLU A 165 -16.49 -4.55 9.84
N GLY A 166 -15.96 -4.02 8.74
CA GLY A 166 -15.98 -4.68 7.44
C GLY A 166 -15.20 -5.99 7.41
N THR A 167 -14.05 -6.04 8.10
CA THR A 167 -13.27 -7.27 8.28
C THR A 167 -14.05 -8.31 9.09
N ALA A 168 -14.77 -7.90 10.13
CA ALA A 168 -15.56 -8.79 10.98
C ALA A 168 -16.71 -9.46 10.19
N ILE A 169 -17.34 -8.74 9.26
CA ILE A 169 -18.35 -9.30 8.35
C ILE A 169 -17.77 -10.51 7.61
N VAL A 170 -16.66 -10.32 6.89
CA VAL A 170 -16.05 -11.41 6.11
C VAL A 170 -15.54 -12.52 7.03
N ARG A 171 -14.95 -12.18 8.17
CA ARG A 171 -14.48 -13.19 9.14
C ARG A 171 -15.61 -14.12 9.61
N SER A 172 -16.82 -13.57 9.81
CA SER A 172 -17.98 -14.36 10.20
C SER A 172 -18.41 -15.36 9.11
N GLU A 173 -18.26 -14.97 7.83
CA GLU A 173 -18.55 -15.81 6.66
C GLU A 173 -17.50 -16.93 6.50
N GLN A 174 -16.23 -16.62 6.78
CA GLN A 174 -15.11 -17.55 6.66
C GLN A 174 -14.89 -18.43 7.90
N ARG A 175 -15.66 -18.24 8.98
CA ARG A 175 -15.53 -18.97 10.24
C ARG A 175 -15.51 -20.51 10.09
N PRO A 176 -16.23 -21.14 9.14
CA PRO A 176 -16.11 -22.58 8.90
C PRO A 176 -14.74 -23.04 8.37
N LEU A 177 -13.93 -22.13 7.82
CA LEU A 177 -12.63 -22.41 7.17
C LEU A 177 -11.42 -22.05 8.05
N LEU A 178 -11.60 -21.17 9.04
CA LEU A 178 -10.56 -20.85 10.02
C LEU A 178 -10.57 -21.95 11.10
N LYS A 179 -9.57 -22.84 11.07
CA LYS A 179 -9.35 -23.79 12.18
C LYS A 179 -9.18 -22.99 13.49
N PRO A 180 -9.71 -23.49 14.63
CA PRO A 180 -9.63 -22.81 15.91
C PRO A 180 -8.19 -22.54 16.35
#